data_AF-A0A2U1YEH1-F1
#
_entry.id   AF-A0A2U1YEH1-F1
#
_cell.length_a   1.000
_cell.length_b   1.000
_cell.length_c   1.000
_cell.angle_alpha   90.00
_cell.angle_beta   90.00
_cell.angle_gamma   90.00
#
_symmetry.space_group_name_H-M   'P 1'
#
loop_
_entity.id
_entity.type
_entity.pdbx_description
1 polymer ?
#
loop_
_entity_poly.entity_id
_entity_poly.type
_entity_poly.pdbx_seq_one_letter_code
_entity_poly.pdbx_strand_id
1 'polypeptide(L)'
;MSTRLRLAILIYGMIQGVVFGIGTVLVLAIPSFSEQAMTLMPTVVILSIVLAAPIAWFMAPRLRLRFWQQRERQQAPRRVTLS
;
A
#
# COMPACT_ATOMS: atom_id res chain seq x y z
N MET A 1 -1.07 -19.08 -3.36
CA MET A 1 -1.08 -17.68 -2.85
C MET A 1 -0.23 -16.82 -3.76
N SER A 2 -0.84 -15.93 -4.55
CA SER A 2 -0.10 -15.02 -5.43
C SER A 2 0.79 -14.10 -4.60
N THR A 3 2.09 -14.03 -4.88
CA THR A 3 3.08 -13.16 -4.22
C THR A 3 2.64 -11.69 -4.17
N ARG A 4 1.80 -11.29 -5.14
CA ARG A 4 1.15 -9.96 -5.19
C ARG A 4 0.23 -9.69 -4.02
N LEU A 5 -0.59 -10.67 -3.64
CA LEU A 5 -1.49 -10.55 -2.50
C LEU A 5 -0.68 -10.39 -1.21
N ARG A 6 0.44 -11.11 -1.10
CA ARG A 6 1.35 -11.03 0.05
C ARG A 6 1.98 -9.65 0.18
N LEU A 7 2.48 -9.08 -0.93
CA LEU A 7 2.98 -7.70 -0.93
C LEU A 7 1.87 -6.69 -0.63
N ALA A 8 0.68 -6.85 -1.23
CA ALA A 8 -0.44 -5.96 -1.00
C ALA A 8 -0.86 -5.93 0.48
N ILE A 9 -0.96 -7.10 1.13
CA ILE A 9 -1.25 -7.21 2.57
C ILE A 9 -0.15 -6.55 3.41
N LEU A 10 1.12 -6.76 3.05
CA LEU A 10 2.25 -6.18 3.77
C LEU A 10 2.22 -4.63 3.74
N ILE A 11 1.98 -4.04 2.56
CA ILE A 11 1.94 -2.58 2.41
C ILE A 11 0.61 -1.96 2.86
N TYR A 12 -0.47 -2.74 2.91
CA TYR A 12 -1.79 -2.27 3.30
C TYR A 12 -1.78 -1.67 4.71
N GLY A 13 -1.14 -2.33 5.69
CA GLY A 13 -1.06 -1.80 7.05
C GLY A 13 -0.36 -0.44 7.12
N MET A 14 0.72 -0.26 6.35
CA MET A 14 1.42 1.03 6.29
C MET A 14 0.58 2.11 5.63
N ILE A 15 -0.06 1.80 4.50
CA ILE A 15 -0.92 2.76 3.78
C ILE A 15 -2.12 3.15 4.64
N GLN A 16 -2.76 2.19 5.30
CA GLN A 16 -3.89 2.44 6.19
C GLN A 16 -3.50 3.36 7.35
N GLY A 17 -2.35 3.12 7.98
CA GLY A 17 -1.83 3.99 9.04
C GLY A 17 -1.52 5.41 8.58
N VAL A 18 -0.92 5.57 7.40
CA VAL A 18 -0.61 6.90 6.82
C VAL A 18 -1.89 7.66 6.47
N VAL A 19 -2.86 7.01 5.80
CA VAL A 19 -4.14 7.64 5.44
C VAL A 19 -4.93 8.02 6.69
N PHE A 20 -4.95 7.15 7.71
CA PHE A 20 -5.56 7.46 9.01
C PHE A 20 -4.89 8.67 9.69
N GLY A 21 -3.56 8.73 9.71
CA GLY A 21 -2.82 9.86 10.28
C GLY A 21 -3.15 11.18 9.57
N ILE A 22 -3.15 11.19 8.24
CA ILE A 22 -3.51 12.37 7.45
C ILE A 22 -4.96 12.79 7.74
N GLY A 23 -5.90 11.85 7.75
CA GLY A 23 -7.30 12.14 8.06
C GLY A 23 -7.50 12.69 9.47
N THR A 24 -6.79 12.13 10.46
CA THR A 24 -6.82 12.61 11.84
C THR A 24 -6.26 14.02 11.96
N VAL A 25 -5.11 14.30 11.32
CA VAL A 25 -4.53 15.65 11.28
C VAL A 25 -5.50 16.64 10.63
N LEU A 26 -6.17 16.27 9.53
CA LEU A 26 -7.15 17.13 8.88
C LEU A 26 -8.37 17.44 9.77
N VAL A 27 -8.89 16.42 10.49
CA VAL A 27 -10.03 16.62 11.41
C VAL A 27 -9.64 17.51 12.59
N LEU A 28 -8.44 17.34 13.15
CA LEU A 28 -8.00 18.11 14.31
C LEU A 28 -7.46 19.50 13.94
N ALA A 29 -6.91 19.68 12.73
CA ALA A 29 -6.40 20.97 12.27
C ALA A 29 -7.51 21.99 11.95
N ILE A 30 -8.74 21.51 11.69
CA ILE A 30 -9.88 22.35 11.33
C ILE A 30 -10.80 22.47 12.56
N PRO A 31 -10.95 23.66 13.16
CA PRO A 31 -11.72 23.84 14.40
C PRO A 31 -13.17 23.35 14.33
N SER A 32 -13.83 23.54 13.18
CA SER A 32 -15.21 23.07 12.96
C SER A 32 -15.35 21.55 12.92
N PHE A 33 -14.29 20.83 12.57
CA PHE A 33 -14.27 19.36 12.60
C PHE A 33 -13.82 18.84 13.97
N SER A 34 -13.00 19.59 14.70
CA SER A 34 -12.58 19.24 16.07
C SER A 34 -13.76 19.16 17.04
N GLU A 35 -14.78 20.02 16.90
CA GLU A 35 -15.99 19.97 17.75
C GLU A 35 -16.78 18.66 17.58
N GLN A 36 -16.72 18.07 16.38
CA GLN A 36 -17.38 16.83 16.03
C GLN A 36 -16.40 15.66 15.97
N ALA A 37 -15.19 15.80 16.54
CA ALA A 37 -14.14 14.79 16.43
C ALA A 37 -14.59 13.42 16.97
N MET A 38 -15.37 13.37 18.05
CA MET A 38 -15.93 12.11 18.57
C MET A 38 -16.79 11.36 17.55
N THR A 39 -17.49 12.08 16.67
CA THR A 39 -18.35 11.49 15.62
C THR A 39 -17.58 11.25 14.33
N LEU A 40 -16.63 12.14 13.98
CA LEU A 40 -15.85 12.07 12.75
C LEU A 40 -14.72 11.03 12.80
N MET A 41 -14.15 10.76 13.98
CA MET A 41 -13.04 9.82 14.13
C MET A 41 -13.39 8.39 13.65
N PRO A 42 -14.53 7.78 14.00
CA PRO A 42 -14.97 6.51 13.42
C PRO A 42 -15.10 6.58 11.89
N THR A 43 -15.61 7.69 11.35
CA THR A 43 -15.75 7.90 9.90
C THR A 43 -14.40 7.94 9.21
N VAL A 44 -13.40 8.62 9.79
CA VAL A 44 -12.02 8.66 9.29
C VAL A 44 -11.40 7.26 9.27
N VAL A 45 -11.66 6.43 10.29
CA VAL A 45 -11.18 5.05 10.33
C VAL A 45 -11.80 4.22 9.20
N ILE A 46 -13.12 4.33 9.00
CA ILE A 46 -13.80 3.59 7.92
C ILE A 46 -13.30 4.07 6.56
N LEU A 47 -13.16 5.38 6.36
CA LEU A 47 -12.59 5.95 5.14
C LEU A 47 -11.16 5.49 4.89
N SER A 48 -10.31 5.42 5.92
CA SER A 48 -8.91 5.00 5.76
C SER A 48 -8.80 3.54 5.36
N ILE A 49 -9.65 2.67 5.92
CA ILE A 49 -9.74 1.24 5.53
C ILE A 49 -10.19 1.11 4.07
N VAL A 50 -11.26 1.81 3.69
CA VAL A 50 -11.83 1.76 2.34
C VAL A 50 -10.86 2.32 1.30
N LEU A 51 -10.13 3.39 1.63
CA LEU A 51 -9.13 4.00 0.74
C LEU A 51 -7.84 3.19 0.65
N ALA A 52 -7.41 2.54 1.74
CA ALA A 52 -6.16 1.78 1.76
C ALA A 52 -6.20 0.56 0.83
N ALA A 53 -7.34 -0.12 0.71
CA ALA A 53 -7.51 -1.29 -0.15
C ALA A 53 -7.25 -1.01 -1.66
N PRO A 54 -7.88 -0.03 -2.31
CA PRO A 54 -7.62 0.31 -3.71
C PRO A 54 -6.21 0.88 -3.90
N ILE A 55 -5.68 1.67 -2.97
CA ILE A 55 -4.31 2.21 -3.06
C ILE A 55 -3.27 1.07 -3.05
N ALA A 56 -3.41 0.12 -2.12
CA ALA A 56 -2.54 -1.06 -2.05
C ALA A 56 -2.66 -1.93 -3.31
N TRP A 57 -3.88 -2.12 -3.83
CA TRP A 57 -4.11 -2.84 -5.07
C TRP A 57 -3.49 -2.15 -6.29
N PHE A 58 -3.52 -0.82 -6.36
CA PHE A 58 -2.94 -0.03 -7.45
C PHE A 58 -1.40 -0.01 -7.41
N MET A 59 -0.79 -0.07 -6.23
CA MET A 59 0.67 -0.18 -6.06
C MET A 59 1.22 -1.58 -6.38
N ALA A 60 0.46 -2.64 -6.11
CA ALA A 60 0.88 -4.03 -6.37
C ALA A 60 1.31 -4.34 -7.83
N PRO A 61 0.63 -3.88 -8.91
CA PRO A 61 1.07 -4.11 -10.29
C PRO A 61 2.33 -3.32 -10.65
N ARG A 62 2.51 -2.10 -10.09
CA ARG A 62 3.69 -1.26 -10.35
C ARG A 62 4.98 -1.90 -9.82
N LEU A 63 4.92 -2.58 -8.67
CA LEU A 63 6.05 -3.34 -8.12
C LEU A 63 6.41 -4.55 -9.00
N ARG A 64 5.43 -5.18 -9.65
CA ARG A 64 5.67 -6.40 -10.42
C ARG A 64 6.45 -6.17 -11.72
N LEU A 65 6.28 -5.00 -12.37
CA LEU A 65 6.95 -4.68 -13.62
C LEU A 65 8.48 -4.57 -13.48
N ARG A 66 8.99 -4.19 -12.31
CA ARG A 66 10.43 -3.96 -12.11
C ARG A 66 11.21 -5.22 -11.74
N PHE A 67 10.63 -6.15 -10.99
CA PHE A 67 11.35 -7.34 -10.50
C PHE A 67 11.39 -8.51 -11.48
N TRP A 68 10.45 -8.61 -12.43
CA TRP A 68 10.44 -9.70 -13.41
C TRP A 68 11.56 -9.56 -14.45
N GLN A 69 11.81 -8.35 -14.96
CA GLN A 69 12.91 -8.10 -15.90
C GLN A 69 14.30 -8.38 -15.31
N GLN A 70 14.50 -8.19 -13.99
CA GLN A 70 15.78 -8.45 -13.34
C GLN A 70 16.04 -9.95 -13.13
N ARG A 71 15.00 -10.75 -12.87
CA ARG A 71 15.15 -12.20 -12.69
C ARG A 71 15.39 -12.93 -14.01
N GLU A 72 14.74 -12.53 -15.09
CA GLU A 72 15.00 -13.10 -16.42
C GLU A 72 16.42 -12.77 -16.90
N ARG A 73 16.97 -11.59 -16.56
CA ARG A 73 18.37 -11.25 -16.87
C ARG A 73 19.40 -12.03 -16.03
N GLN A 74 19.07 -12.42 -14.80
CA GLN A 74 19.98 -13.20 -13.94
C GLN A 74 19.92 -14.71 -14.20
N GLN A 75 18.84 -15.21 -14.79
CA GLN A 75 18.65 -16.62 -15.13
C GLN A 75 19.08 -16.99 -16.55
N ALA A 76 19.70 -16.08 -17.31
CA ALA A 76 20.38 -16.44 -18.54
C ALA A 76 21.39 -17.56 -18.20
N PRO A 77 21.12 -18.82 -18.62
CA PRO A 77 21.90 -19.94 -18.18
C PRO A 77 23.30 -19.71 -18.69
N ARG A 78 24.24 -19.60 -17.74
CA ARG A 78 25.67 -19.68 -18.02
C ARG A 78 25.91 -21.11 -18.52
N ARG A 79 25.61 -21.35 -19.80
CA ARG A 79 26.10 -22.49 -20.57
C ARG A 79 27.60 -22.29 -20.65
N VAL A 80 28.29 -22.68 -19.58
CA VAL A 80 29.72 -22.90 -19.63
C VAL A 80 29.89 -24.21 -20.39
N THR A 81 29.88 -24.08 -21.71
CA THR A 81 30.55 -24.98 -22.63
C THR A 81 32.02 -24.99 -22.27
N LEU A 82 32.52 -26.09 -21.72
CA LEU A 82 33.90 -26.58 -21.84
C LEU A 82 33.78 -28.11 -21.68
N SER A 83 33.72 -28.94 -22.72
CA SER A 83 34.75 -29.33 -23.70
C SER A 83 36.05 -29.78 -23.04
#